data_AF-A0A7L2SV40-F1
#
_entry.id   AF-A0A7L2SV40-F1
#
_cell.length_a   1.000
_cell.length_b   1.000
_cell.length_c   1.000
_cell.angle_alpha   90.00
_cell.angle_beta   90.00
_cell.angle_gamma   90.00
#
_symmetry.space_group_name_H-M   'P 1'
#
loop_
_entity.id
_entity.type
_entity.pdbx_description
1 polymer ?
#
loop_
_entity_poly.entity_id
_entity_poly.type
_entity_poly.pdbx_seq_one_letter_code
_entity_poly.pdbx_strand_id
1 'polypeptide(L)'
;VSLPKRDDMEAIPGYLSLHQTADIMALKWTPNQLMNGSVGDLDYEKSLSSKNSQCQDVTKEERRQMAHVYWDYAMTIRLEEIVYLHCHQQVDSGGTVVLVSQDGIQRPPLRFPRGGHLLQFLSCLENGLLPHGQLDPPLWSQRGK
;
A
#
# COMPACT_ATOMS: atom_id res chain seq x y z
N VAL A 1 -0.94 -3.54 4.27
CA VAL A 1 -2.09 -2.68 3.90
C VAL A 1 -2.65 -3.21 2.59
N SER A 2 -3.95 -3.42 2.45
CA SER A 2 -4.53 -3.96 1.21
C SER A 2 -5.26 -2.91 0.38
N LEU A 3 -5.29 -3.13 -0.94
CA LEU A 3 -6.19 -2.42 -1.85
C LEU A 3 -7.34 -3.35 -2.24
N PRO A 4 -8.61 -2.92 -2.18
CA PRO A 4 -9.68 -3.70 -2.78
C PRO A 4 -9.48 -3.76 -4.30
N LYS A 5 -9.78 -4.92 -4.88
CA LYS A 5 -10.01 -5.03 -6.32
C LYS A 5 -11.41 -4.49 -6.65
N ARG A 6 -11.76 -4.53 -7.94
CA ARG A 6 -13.16 -4.41 -8.38
C ARG A 6 -13.95 -5.65 -7.94
N ASP A 7 -15.26 -5.58 -8.19
CA ASP A 7 -16.34 -6.33 -7.54
C ASP A 7 -16.10 -7.83 -7.37
N ASP A 8 -16.65 -8.38 -6.27
CA ASP A 8 -16.33 -9.67 -5.63
C ASP A 8 -14.88 -9.86 -5.13
N MET A 9 -13.88 -9.41 -5.87
CA MET A 9 -12.55 -10.03 -5.77
C MET A 9 -11.76 -9.69 -4.49
N GLU A 10 -10.98 -10.67 -4.01
CA GLU A 10 -10.11 -10.52 -2.83
C GLU A 10 -9.10 -9.36 -2.97
N ALA A 11 -9.01 -8.55 -1.91
CA ALA A 11 -8.15 -7.38 -1.82
C ALA A 11 -6.65 -7.76 -1.86
N ILE A 12 -5.86 -7.08 -2.70
CA ILE A 12 -4.43 -7.35 -2.85
C ILE A 12 -3.70 -6.90 -1.58
N PRO A 13 -2.96 -7.78 -0.87
CA PRO A 13 -2.11 -7.36 0.23
C PRO A 13 -0.81 -6.76 -0.29
N GLY A 14 -0.41 -5.61 0.28
CA GLY A 14 0.82 -4.92 -0.06
C GLY A 14 1.51 -4.24 1.12
N TYR A 15 2.78 -3.90 0.89
CA TYR A 15 3.59 -3.07 1.77
C TYR A 15 3.31 -1.59 1.50
N LEU A 16 3.14 -0.80 2.56
CA LEU A 16 2.95 0.66 2.49
C LEU A 16 4.13 1.33 3.20
N SER A 17 4.77 2.30 2.57
CA SER A 17 5.85 3.08 3.15
C SER A 17 5.74 4.57 2.83
N LEU A 18 6.28 5.38 3.75
CA LEU A 18 6.61 6.78 3.54
C LEU A 18 8.12 6.88 3.30
N HIS A 19 8.52 7.66 2.31
CA HIS A 19 9.92 7.96 2.02
C HIS A 19 10.12 9.48 1.98
N GLN A 20 11.15 9.98 2.65
CA GLN A 20 11.54 11.38 2.67
C GLN A 20 12.91 11.54 2.02
N THR A 21 13.02 12.46 1.07
CA THR A 21 14.27 12.76 0.35
C THR A 21 14.38 14.28 0.24
N ALA A 22 15.23 14.88 1.09
CA ALA A 22 15.13 16.30 1.43
C ALA A 22 13.67 16.63 1.85
N ASP A 23 13.12 17.75 1.38
CA ASP A 23 11.77 18.21 1.74
C ASP A 23 10.65 17.49 0.99
N ILE A 24 10.98 16.62 0.02
CA ILE A 24 10.01 15.86 -0.77
C ILE A 24 9.66 14.56 -0.05
N MET A 25 8.38 14.38 0.28
CA MET A 25 7.84 13.12 0.80
C MET A 25 7.00 12.38 -0.25
N ALA A 26 7.24 11.07 -0.36
CA ALA A 26 6.49 10.18 -1.23
C ALA A 26 5.86 9.02 -0.44
N LEU A 27 4.58 8.77 -0.70
CA LEU A 27 3.89 7.55 -0.30
C LEU A 27 4.11 6.48 -1.39
N LYS A 28 4.51 5.27 -0.98
CA LYS A 28 4.65 4.12 -1.88
C LYS A 28 3.82 2.94 -1.38
N TRP A 29 3.13 2.27 -2.29
CA TRP A 29 2.45 1.00 -2.00
C TRP A 29 2.81 -0.04 -3.06
N THR A 30 3.25 -1.21 -2.62
CA THR A 30 3.71 -2.30 -3.50
C THR A 30 3.02 -3.61 -3.13
N PRO A 31 2.37 -4.33 -4.07
CA PRO A 31 1.87 -5.68 -3.85
C PRO A 31 2.93 -6.62 -3.27
N ASN A 32 2.54 -7.45 -2.29
CA ASN A 32 3.45 -8.41 -1.65
C ASN A 32 4.07 -9.39 -2.66
N GLN A 33 3.35 -9.72 -3.75
CA GLN A 33 3.84 -10.59 -4.82
C GLN A 33 5.14 -10.06 -5.43
N LEU A 34 5.23 -8.75 -5.68
CA LEU A 34 6.43 -8.11 -6.24
C LEU A 34 7.58 -8.02 -5.22
N MET A 35 7.27 -7.92 -3.92
CA MET A 35 8.26 -7.83 -2.84
C MET A 35 8.85 -9.20 -2.48
N ASN A 36 8.06 -10.27 -2.55
CA ASN A 36 8.43 -11.59 -2.04
C ASN A 36 9.27 -12.43 -3.04
N GLY A 37 9.68 -11.86 -4.18
CA GLY A 37 10.42 -12.56 -5.25
C GLY A 37 9.62 -13.62 -6.02
N SER A 38 8.45 -14.04 -5.54
CA SER A 38 7.68 -15.20 -6.02
C SER A 38 7.15 -15.11 -7.46
N VAL A 39 7.27 -13.95 -8.11
CA VAL A 39 6.93 -13.76 -9.54
C VAL A 39 8.16 -13.75 -10.47
N GLY A 40 9.39 -13.91 -9.95
CA GLY A 40 10.60 -13.80 -10.77
C GLY A 40 11.82 -14.61 -10.33
N ASP A 41 11.96 -14.96 -9.05
CA ASP A 41 13.11 -15.72 -8.53
C ASP A 41 12.83 -17.24 -8.53
N LEU A 42 13.80 -18.01 -9.01
CA LEU A 42 13.74 -19.48 -9.13
C LEU A 42 14.88 -20.19 -8.39
N ASP A 43 15.83 -19.45 -7.81
CA ASP A 43 17.10 -20.02 -7.37
C ASP A 43 17.08 -20.46 -5.89
N TYR A 44 16.04 -20.08 -5.12
CA TYR A 44 15.88 -20.52 -3.73
C TYR A 44 15.15 -21.86 -3.55
N GLU A 45 14.00 -22.09 -4.21
CA GLU A 45 13.21 -23.33 -4.01
C GLU A 45 13.83 -24.58 -4.66
N LYS A 46 14.63 -24.41 -5.73
CA LYS A 46 15.22 -25.54 -6.48
C LYS A 46 16.20 -26.39 -5.66
N SER A 47 16.59 -25.90 -4.48
CA SER A 47 17.42 -26.60 -3.49
C SER A 47 16.62 -27.49 -2.52
N LEU A 48 15.29 -27.35 -2.46
CA LEU A 48 14.43 -27.98 -1.45
C LEU A 48 13.27 -28.83 -2.00
N SER A 49 12.72 -28.51 -3.17
CA SER A 49 11.48 -29.14 -3.69
C SER A 49 11.67 -30.44 -4.49
N SER A 50 12.57 -31.33 -4.05
CA SER A 50 12.61 -32.70 -4.57
C SER A 50 11.47 -33.56 -4.00
N LYS A 51 10.43 -33.75 -4.83
CA LYS A 51 9.29 -34.71 -4.77
C LYS A 51 7.94 -34.11 -4.35
N ASN A 52 6.91 -34.52 -5.10
CA ASN A 52 5.47 -34.47 -4.81
C ASN A 52 4.84 -33.12 -4.44
N SER A 53 4.47 -32.34 -5.46
CA SER A 53 3.14 -31.73 -5.53
C SER A 53 2.71 -31.60 -6.99
N GLN A 54 1.48 -32.00 -7.31
CA GLN A 54 0.93 -31.99 -8.67
C GLN A 54 0.31 -30.63 -9.00
N CYS A 55 1.14 -29.59 -8.95
CA CYS A 55 0.80 -28.25 -9.42
C CYS A 55 1.13 -28.14 -10.92
N GLN A 56 0.33 -27.39 -11.68
CA GLN A 56 0.65 -27.10 -13.07
C GLN A 56 1.88 -26.20 -13.14
N ASP A 57 2.86 -26.57 -13.97
CA ASP A 57 4.13 -25.86 -14.08
C ASP A 57 3.96 -24.59 -14.93
N VAL A 58 3.43 -23.52 -14.30
CA VAL A 58 3.18 -22.23 -14.94
C VAL A 58 4.47 -21.73 -15.59
N THR A 59 4.43 -21.42 -16.88
CA THR A 59 5.65 -21.11 -17.64
C THR A 59 6.32 -19.82 -17.16
N LYS A 60 7.61 -19.66 -17.48
CA LYS A 60 8.37 -18.45 -17.14
C LYS A 60 7.76 -17.18 -17.73
N GLU A 61 7.09 -17.28 -18.88
CA GLU A 61 6.47 -16.14 -19.54
C GLU A 61 5.09 -15.81 -18.94
N GLU A 62 4.28 -16.80 -18.57
CA GLU A 62 3.05 -16.58 -17.79
C GLU A 62 3.34 -15.95 -16.43
N ARG A 63 4.39 -16.40 -15.71
CA ARG A 63 4.82 -15.76 -14.45
C ARG A 63 5.27 -14.31 -14.65
N ARG A 64 5.97 -14.01 -15.75
CA ARG A 64 6.30 -12.62 -16.14
C ARG A 64 5.07 -11.79 -16.46
N GLN A 65 4.09 -12.34 -17.15
CA GLN A 65 2.83 -11.66 -17.45
C GLN A 65 2.03 -11.38 -16.16
N MET A 66 2.01 -12.31 -15.21
CA MET A 66 1.47 -12.09 -13.87
C MET A 66 2.23 -10.99 -13.12
N ALA A 67 3.57 -10.96 -13.20
CA ALA A 67 4.38 -9.91 -12.59
C ALA A 67 4.03 -8.53 -13.15
N HIS A 68 3.86 -8.42 -14.47
CA HIS A 68 3.42 -7.18 -15.13
C HIS A 68 2.05 -6.73 -14.60
N VAL A 69 1.07 -7.64 -14.51
CA VAL A 69 -0.27 -7.31 -13.99
C VAL A 69 -0.22 -6.80 -12.55
N TYR A 70 0.73 -7.22 -11.72
CA TYR A 70 0.89 -6.65 -10.37
C TYR A 70 1.55 -5.26 -10.36
N TRP A 71 2.40 -4.93 -11.34
CA TRP A 71 2.98 -3.58 -11.45
C TRP A 71 1.91 -2.52 -11.76
N ASP A 72 0.84 -2.86 -12.46
CA ASP A 72 -0.30 -1.97 -12.74
C ASP A 72 -1.04 -1.49 -11.46
N TYR A 73 -0.81 -2.13 -10.31
CA TYR A 73 -1.34 -1.73 -9.00
C TYR A 73 -0.31 -1.02 -8.11
N ALA A 74 0.98 -0.99 -8.49
CA ALA A 74 2.02 -0.38 -7.66
C ALA A 74 1.89 1.15 -7.68
N MET A 75 1.81 1.78 -6.50
CA MET A 75 1.61 3.23 -6.38
C MET A 75 2.88 3.92 -5.87
N THR A 76 3.17 5.08 -6.44
CA THR A 76 4.13 6.06 -5.91
C THR A 76 3.52 7.44 -6.12
N ILE A 77 3.30 8.18 -5.04
CA ILE A 77 2.53 9.43 -4.99
C ILE A 77 3.38 10.44 -4.21
N ARG A 78 3.59 11.66 -4.73
CA ARG A 78 4.27 12.71 -3.94
C ARG A 78 3.21 13.42 -3.09
N LEU A 79 3.49 13.67 -1.81
CA LEU A 79 2.47 14.22 -0.90
C LEU A 79 2.09 15.68 -1.22
N GLU A 80 2.96 16.41 -1.92
CA GLU A 80 2.65 17.72 -2.52
C GLU A 80 1.44 17.68 -3.48
N GLU A 81 1.14 16.51 -4.06
CA GLU A 81 0.01 16.31 -4.98
C GLU A 81 -1.30 16.03 -4.24
N ILE A 82 -1.27 15.81 -2.91
CA ILE A 82 -2.40 15.36 -2.10
C ILE A 82 -2.93 16.51 -1.25
N VAL A 83 -4.18 16.89 -1.49
CA VAL A 83 -4.85 18.02 -0.83
C VAL A 83 -5.77 17.59 0.32
N TYR A 84 -6.17 16.32 0.37
CA TYR A 84 -7.08 15.81 1.41
C TYR A 84 -6.93 14.31 1.67
N LEU A 85 -7.15 13.91 2.91
CA LEU A 85 -7.15 12.51 3.37
C LEU A 85 -8.54 12.17 3.92
N HIS A 86 -9.28 11.32 3.22
CA HIS A 86 -10.59 10.87 3.68
C HIS A 86 -10.44 9.56 4.46
N CYS A 87 -10.42 9.68 5.79
CA CYS A 87 -10.19 8.57 6.72
C CYS A 87 -11.50 8.03 7.31
N HIS A 88 -11.60 6.71 7.45
CA HIS A 88 -12.64 6.03 8.25
C HIS A 88 -11.97 5.03 9.19
N GLN A 89 -12.43 4.94 10.43
CA GLN A 89 -12.01 3.90 11.37
C GLN A 89 -13.23 3.08 11.80
N GLN A 90 -13.21 1.77 11.51
CA GLN A 90 -14.24 0.84 11.97
C GLN A 90 -13.68 0.01 13.13
N VAL A 91 -14.52 -0.25 14.14
CA VAL A 91 -14.14 -1.00 15.36
C VAL A 91 -13.62 -2.39 14.98
N ASP A 92 -14.40 -3.13 14.18
CA ASP A 92 -14.14 -4.54 13.86
C ASP A 92 -13.50 -4.77 12.48
N SER A 93 -13.11 -3.71 11.76
CA SER A 93 -12.60 -3.83 10.37
C SER A 93 -11.22 -3.20 10.16
N GLY A 94 -10.73 -2.41 11.12
CA GLY A 94 -9.56 -1.57 10.92
C GLY A 94 -9.91 -0.23 10.27
N GLY A 95 -8.87 0.50 9.85
CA GLY A 95 -9.01 1.82 9.25
C GLY A 95 -8.85 1.81 7.73
N THR A 96 -9.46 2.78 7.05
CA THR A 96 -9.22 3.05 5.62
C THR A 96 -8.85 4.51 5.40
N VAL A 97 -7.98 4.77 4.42
CA VAL A 97 -7.71 6.13 3.91
C VAL A 97 -7.84 6.17 2.39
N VAL A 98 -8.54 7.19 1.89
CA VAL A 98 -8.49 7.62 0.48
C VAL A 98 -7.68 8.89 0.41
N LEU A 99 -6.68 8.93 -0.47
CA LEU A 99 -5.92 10.13 -0.76
C LEU A 99 -6.58 10.85 -1.94
N VAL A 100 -6.93 12.11 -1.77
CA VAL A 100 -7.52 12.96 -2.81
C VAL A 100 -6.45 13.90 -3.33
N SER A 101 -6.20 13.83 -4.63
CA SER A 101 -5.15 14.59 -5.30
C SER A 101 -5.65 15.98 -5.73
N GLN A 102 -4.75 16.92 -6.01
CA GLN A 102 -5.07 18.31 -6.36
C GLN A 102 -5.95 18.45 -7.63
N ASP A 103 -5.86 17.49 -8.55
CA ASP A 103 -6.70 17.34 -9.75
C ASP A 103 -8.09 16.75 -9.48
N GLY A 104 -8.40 16.42 -8.22
CA GLY A 104 -9.63 15.75 -7.78
C GLY A 104 -9.59 14.22 -7.88
N ILE A 105 -8.50 13.61 -8.37
CA ILE A 105 -8.40 12.15 -8.47
C ILE A 105 -8.25 11.53 -7.08
N GLN A 106 -9.28 10.78 -6.71
CA GLN A 106 -9.29 9.91 -5.53
C GLN A 106 -8.50 8.62 -5.83
N ARG A 107 -7.46 8.35 -5.04
CA ARG A 107 -6.68 7.10 -5.13
C ARG A 107 -7.46 5.93 -4.51
N PRO A 108 -7.23 4.67 -4.93
CA PRO A 108 -7.88 3.50 -4.34
C PRO A 108 -7.73 3.45 -2.80
N PRO A 109 -8.78 3.09 -2.05
CA PRO A 109 -8.75 3.15 -0.59
C PRO A 109 -7.77 2.13 -0.01
N LEU A 110 -6.76 2.64 0.70
CA LEU A 110 -5.78 1.85 1.44
C LEU A 110 -6.43 1.33 2.73
N ARG A 111 -6.56 0.00 2.86
CA ARG A 111 -7.14 -0.68 4.02
C ARG A 111 -6.05 -1.16 4.98
N PHE A 112 -6.04 -0.61 6.19
CA PHE A 112 -5.17 -1.03 7.27
C PHE A 112 -5.74 -2.26 7.98
N PRO A 113 -4.88 -3.18 8.50
CA PRO A 113 -5.35 -4.24 9.37
C PRO A 113 -5.98 -3.69 10.67
N ARG A 114 -6.75 -4.54 11.35
CA ARG A 114 -7.36 -4.24 12.67
C ARG A 114 -6.32 -3.72 13.67
N GLY A 115 -6.73 -2.78 14.52
CA GLY A 115 -5.86 -2.10 15.48
C GLY A 115 -5.55 -0.65 15.08
N GLY A 116 -4.65 0.01 15.82
CA GLY A 116 -4.34 1.45 15.68
C GLY A 116 -3.50 1.86 14.47
N HIS A 117 -3.36 1.00 13.46
CA HIS A 117 -2.40 1.20 12.37
C HIS A 117 -2.69 2.40 11.45
N LEU A 118 -3.97 2.78 11.28
CA LEU A 118 -4.32 4.01 10.57
C LEU A 118 -3.83 5.24 11.34
N LEU A 119 -4.09 5.32 12.65
CA LEU A 119 -3.62 6.43 13.47
C LEU A 119 -2.08 6.48 13.53
N GLN A 120 -1.42 5.33 13.66
CA GLN A 120 0.04 5.22 13.60
C GLN A 120 0.60 5.77 12.28
N PHE A 121 -0.01 5.41 11.14
CA PHE A 121 0.35 5.95 9.83
C PHE A 121 0.16 7.47 9.77
N LEU A 122 -0.99 7.99 10.23
CA LEU A 122 -1.26 9.43 10.25
C LEU A 122 -0.28 10.20 11.16
N SER A 123 0.10 9.64 12.31
CA SER A 123 1.13 10.23 13.17
C SER A 123 2.52 10.23 12.51
N CYS A 124 2.91 9.16 11.82
CA CYS A 124 4.15 9.16 11.03
C CYS A 124 4.11 10.17 9.88
N LEU A 125 2.94 10.35 9.26
CA LEU A 125 2.69 11.32 8.19
C LEU A 125 2.80 12.77 8.70
N GLU A 126 2.11 13.11 9.79
CA GLU A 126 2.14 14.43 10.41
C GLU A 126 3.56 14.83 10.87
N ASN A 127 4.28 13.91 11.53
CA ASN A 127 5.68 14.15 11.90
C ASN A 127 6.61 14.30 10.69
N GLY A 128 6.33 13.59 9.59
CA GLY A 128 7.13 13.64 8.36
C GLY A 128 6.95 14.93 7.55
N LEU A 129 5.78 15.56 7.62
CA LEU A 129 5.52 16.85 6.96
C LEU A 129 6.24 18.02 7.65
N LEU A 130 6.57 17.90 8.93
CA LEU A 130 7.25 18.96 9.69
C LEU A 130 8.70 19.18 9.19
N PRO A 131 9.22 20.42 9.23
CA PRO A 131 8.57 21.65 9.71
C PRO A 131 7.79 22.41 8.61
N HIS A 132 7.72 21.88 7.39
CA HIS A 132 7.27 22.63 6.20
C HIS A 132 5.78 22.42 5.85
N GLY A 133 5.13 21.44 6.47
CA GLY A 133 3.68 21.22 6.45
C GLY A 133 3.20 20.51 7.71
N GLN A 134 1.88 20.34 7.83
CA GLN A 134 1.22 19.59 8.90
C GLN A 134 -0.14 19.09 8.40
N LEU A 135 -0.82 18.24 9.17
CA LEU A 135 -2.24 17.96 8.94
C LEU A 135 -3.11 19.08 9.51
N ASP A 136 -4.25 19.37 8.86
CA ASP A 136 -5.28 20.29 9.36
C ASP A 136 -6.67 19.60 9.31
N PRO A 137 -7.36 19.43 10.45
CA PRO A 137 -6.90 19.71 11.81
C PRO A 137 -5.76 18.76 12.23
N PRO A 138 -4.81 19.21 13.08
CA PRO A 138 -3.73 18.36 13.55
C PRO A 138 -4.24 17.31 14.55
N LEU A 139 -3.59 16.13 14.58
CA LEU A 139 -4.11 14.91 15.23
C LEU A 139 -4.23 15.03 16.76
N TRP A 140 -3.42 15.88 17.38
CA TRP A 140 -3.48 16.13 18.82
C TRP A 140 -4.69 16.97 19.25
N SER A 141 -5.33 17.68 18.32
CA SER A 141 -6.50 18.53 18.57
C SER A 141 -7.77 17.71 18.88
N GLN A 142 -8.80 18.35 19.45
CA GLN A 142 -10.12 17.71 19.62
C GLN A 142 -10.86 17.43 18.30
N ARG A 143 -10.38 17.96 17.16
CA ARG A 143 -10.96 17.74 15.82
C ARG A 143 -10.20 16.67 15.01
N GLY A 144 -9.02 16.24 15.48
CA GLY A 144 -8.19 15.19 14.87
C GLY A 144 -8.31 13.82 15.56
N LYS A 145 -9.35 13.62 16.37
CA LYS A 145 -9.62 12.42 17.20
C LYS A 145 -10.96 11.79 16.84
#